data_AF-A0A3D0WUI3-F1
#
_entry.id   AF-A0A3D0WUI3-F1
#
_cell.length_a   1.000
_cell.length_b   1.000
_cell.length_c   1.000
_cell.angle_alpha   90.00
_cell.angle_beta   90.00
_cell.angle_gamma   90.00
#
_symmetry.space_group_name_H-M   'P 1'
#
loop_
_entity.id
_entity.type
_entity.pdbx_description
1 polymer ?
#
loop_
_entity_poly.entity_id
_entity_poly.type
_entity_poly.pdbx_seq_one_letter_code
_entity_poly.pdbx_strand_id
1 'polypeptide(L)' 'SKEIAAEKDPEKLAVVLEEKKKEYNDLFTNPYEAARYGYIDDVIEPRNTRFRVIRALQQLQTKKLTNPPKKHDNLPL' A
#
# COMPACT_ATOMS: atom_id res chain seq x y z
N SER A 1 3.54 21.28 2.18
CA SER A 1 3.70 21.66 3.61
C SER A 1 3.88 23.17 3.70
N LYS A 2 3.31 23.84 4.72
CA LYS A 2 3.39 25.32 4.88
C LYS A 2 4.83 25.86 4.90
N GLU A 3 5.79 25.03 5.28
CA GLU A 3 7.23 25.32 5.34
C GLU A 3 7.88 25.45 3.95
N ILE A 4 7.59 24.54 3.01
CA ILE A 4 8.11 24.61 1.63
C ILE A 4 7.58 25.86 0.90
N ALA A 5 6.35 26.29 1.22
CA ALA A 5 5.75 27.48 0.64
C ALA A 5 6.22 28.81 1.30
N ALA A 6 6.85 28.75 2.47
CA ALA A 6 7.33 29.92 3.20
C ALA A 6 8.78 30.29 2.86
N GLU A 7 9.57 29.31 2.42
CA GLU A 7 10.98 29.50 2.06
C GLU A 7 11.13 30.12 0.65
N LYS A 8 12.02 31.10 0.49
CA LYS A 8 12.21 31.84 -0.78
C LYS A 8 13.61 31.69 -1.37
N ASP A 9 14.52 31.11 -0.61
CA ASP A 9 15.93 30.94 -0.95
C ASP A 9 16.11 29.57 -1.66
N PRO A 10 16.53 29.52 -2.93
CA PRO A 10 16.44 28.30 -3.76
C PRO A 10 17.27 27.13 -3.23
N GLU A 11 18.41 27.40 -2.59
CA GLU A 11 19.27 26.36 -2.02
C GLU A 11 18.67 25.73 -0.76
N LYS A 12 18.10 26.55 0.13
CA LYS A 12 17.42 26.06 1.35
C LYS A 12 16.13 25.35 1.03
N LEU A 13 15.41 25.82 0.01
CA LEU A 13 14.17 25.20 -0.46
C LEU A 13 14.43 23.78 -0.95
N ALA A 14 15.51 23.54 -1.71
CA ALA A 14 15.89 22.21 -2.17
C ALA A 14 16.19 21.24 -1.01
N VAL A 15 16.90 21.70 0.02
CA VAL A 15 17.21 20.89 1.22
C VAL A 15 15.94 20.52 1.97
N VAL A 16 15.06 21.49 2.25
CA VAL A 16 13.77 21.24 2.94
C VAL A 16 12.89 20.29 2.12
N LEU A 17 12.93 20.37 0.79
CA LEU A 17 12.16 19.50 -0.09
C LEU A 17 12.65 18.04 -0.01
N GLU A 18 13.97 17.83 -0.03
CA GLU A 18 14.56 16.50 0.14
C GLU A 18 14.29 15.91 1.53
N GLU A 19 14.40 16.72 2.59
CA GLU A 19 14.05 16.30 3.95
C GLU A 19 12.58 15.88 4.05
N LYS A 20 11.65 16.66 3.49
CA LYS A 20 10.22 16.33 3.50
C LYS A 20 9.86 15.14 2.63
N LYS A 21 10.53 14.94 1.49
CA LYS A 21 10.38 13.72 0.69
C LYS A 21 10.84 12.50 1.48
N LYS A 22 11.98 12.60 2.15
CA LYS A 22 12.52 11.51 2.95
C LYS A 22 11.57 11.18 4.12
N GLU A 23 11.12 12.19 4.85
CA GLU A 23 10.12 12.04 5.92
C GLU A 23 8.84 11.36 5.40
N TYR A 24 8.33 11.79 4.24
CA TYR A 24 7.16 11.17 3.62
C TYR A 24 7.42 9.72 3.23
N ASN A 25 8.58 9.43 2.63
CA ASN A 25 8.94 8.08 2.23
C ASN A 25 9.05 7.13 3.42
N ASP A 26 9.72 7.59 4.48
CA ASP A 26 9.92 6.83 5.71
C ASP A 26 8.59 6.53 6.41
N LEU A 27 7.65 7.48 6.39
CA LEU A 27 6.34 7.31 7.02
C LEU A 27 5.38 6.45 6.20
N PHE A 28 5.25 6.71 4.90
CA PHE A 28 4.15 6.18 4.07
C PHE A 28 4.57 5.12 3.06
N THR A 29 5.85 5.07 2.68
CA THR A 29 6.32 4.17 1.60
C THR A 29 6.94 2.89 2.16
N ASN A 30 6.57 2.54 3.39
CA ASN A 30 6.91 1.29 4.03
C ASN A 30 5.67 0.37 4.11
N PRO A 31 5.86 -0.96 4.07
CA PRO A 31 4.74 -1.90 4.13
C PRO A 31 4.10 -2.02 5.52
N TYR A 32 4.74 -1.48 6.57
CA TYR A 32 4.31 -1.65 7.96
C TYR A 32 3.13 -0.77 8.31
N GLU A 33 3.02 0.41 7.73
CA GLU A 33 1.86 1.26 7.92
C GLU A 33 0.59 0.60 7.34
N ALA A 34 0.67 0.03 6.14
CA ALA A 34 -0.43 -0.72 5.54
C ALA A 34 -0.80 -1.98 6.35
N ALA A 35 0.20 -2.68 6.90
CA ALA A 35 -0.02 -3.83 7.77
C ALA A 35 -0.70 -3.44 9.09
N ARG A 36 -0.37 -2.27 9.67
CA ARG A 36 -1.00 -1.76 10.90
C ARG A 36 -2.52 -1.55 10.73
N TYR A 37 -2.96 -1.12 9.55
CA TYR A 37 -4.38 -0.94 9.23
C TYR A 37 -5.07 -2.24 8.78
N GLY A 38 -4.33 -3.35 8.64
CA GLY A 38 -4.88 -4.63 8.17
C GLY A 38 -5.24 -4.63 6.68
N TYR A 39 -4.70 -3.70 5.88
CA TYR A 39 -4.87 -3.74 4.43
C TYR A 39 -4.08 -4.89 3.77
N ILE A 40 -2.99 -5.29 4.42
CA ILE A 40 -2.16 -6.43 4.05
C ILE A 40 -2.07 -7.35 5.26
N ASP A 41 -2.16 -8.66 5.04
CA ASP A 41 -2.17 -9.65 6.11
C ASP A 41 -0.80 -9.81 6.81
N ASP A 42 0.31 -9.75 6.06
CA ASP A 42 1.65 -10.03 6.60
C ASP A 42 2.77 -9.40 5.74
N VAL A 43 3.91 -9.08 6.37
CA VAL A 43 5.15 -8.65 5.70
C VAL A 43 6.16 -9.80 5.79
N ILE A 44 6.44 -10.44 4.66
CA ILE A 44 7.20 -11.70 4.63
C ILE A 44 8.59 -11.54 4.01
N GLU A 45 9.52 -12.42 4.39
CA GLU A 45 10.77 -12.56 3.66
C GLU A 45 10.52 -13.05 2.22
N PRO A 46 11.19 -12.50 1.19
CA PRO A 46 10.93 -12.84 -0.21
C PRO A 46 11.01 -14.34 -0.53
N ARG A 47 11.92 -15.08 0.12
CA ARG A 47 12.05 -16.54 -0.04
C ARG A 47 10.81 -17.33 0.39
N ASN A 48 9.99 -16.79 1.30
CA ASN A 48 8.81 -17.45 1.83
C ASN A 48 7.57 -17.28 0.94
N THR A 49 7.67 -16.48 -0.13
CA THR A 49 6.54 -16.15 -1.02
C THR A 49 5.84 -17.42 -1.54
N ARG A 50 6.60 -18.38 -2.09
CA ARG A 50 6.02 -19.63 -2.62
C ARG A 50 5.26 -20.42 -1.55
N PHE A 51 5.84 -20.56 -0.36
CA PHE A 51 5.20 -21.26 0.75
C PHE A 51 3.90 -20.59 1.18
N ARG A 52 3.91 -19.25 1.33
CA ARG A 52 2.73 -18.46 1.73
C ARG A 52 1.61 -18.55 0.69
N VAL A 53 1.94 -18.44 -0.60
CA VAL A 53 0.96 -18.55 -1.70
C VAL A 53 0.30 -19.94 -1.71
N ILE A 54 1.06 -21.02 -1.58
CA ILE A 54 0.50 -22.38 -1.54
C ILE A 54 -0.49 -22.54 -0.38
N ARG A 55 -0.12 -22.05 0.81
CA ARG A 55 -0.99 -22.11 1.99
C ARG A 55 -2.28 -21.31 1.82
N ALA A 56 -2.19 -20.09 1.28
CA ALA A 56 -3.36 -19.27 1.02
C ALA A 56 -4.33 -19.94 0.03
N LEU A 57 -3.79 -20.55 -1.05
CA LEU A 57 -4.61 -21.30 -2.01
C LEU A 57 -5.28 -22.53 -1.40
N GLN A 58 -4.56 -23.28 -0.55
CA GLN A 58 -5.13 -24.42 0.17
C GLN A 58 -6.27 -23.99 1.11
N GLN A 59 -6.09 -22.89 1.84
CA GLN A 59 -7.12 -22.35 2.74
C GLN A 59 -8.38 -21.90 1.98
N LEU A 60 -8.20 -21.36 0.77
CA LEU A 60 -9.29 -20.85 -0.06
C LEU A 60 -9.96 -21.91 -0.94
N GLN A 61 -9.50 -23.17 -0.89
CA GLN A 61 -9.93 -24.24 -1.79
C GLN A 61 -11.46 -24.47 -1.79
N THR A 62 -12.11 -24.29 -0.65
CA THR A 62 -13.56 -24.52 -0.50
C THR A 62 -14.36 -23.23 -0.32
N LYS A 63 -13.78 -22.06 -0.65
CA LYS A 63 -14.45 -20.77 -0.51
C LYS A 63 -15.68 -20.71 -1.43
N LYS A 64 -16.85 -20.44 -0.83
CA LYS A 64 -18.10 -20.14 -1.56
C LYS A 64 -18.48 -18.68 -1.31
N LEU A 65 -18.83 -17.97 -2.38
CA LEU A 65 -19.32 -16.60 -2.35
C LEU A 65 -20.62 -16.53 -3.16
N THR A 66 -21.62 -15.84 -2.64
CA THR A 66 -22.89 -15.58 -3.32
C THR A 66 -22.92 -14.15 -3.83
N ASN A 67 -23.25 -13.97 -5.11
CA ASN A 67 -23.42 -12.66 -5.71
C ASN A 67 -24.88 -12.19 -5.63
N PRO A 68 -25.16 -10.88 -5.64
CA PRO A 68 -26.52 -10.36 -5.76
C PRO A 68 -27.23 -10.86 -7.03
N PRO A 69 -28.55 -11.12 -6.99
CA PRO A 69 -29.29 -11.61 -8.15
C PRO A 69 -29.42 -10.52 -9.22
N LYS A 70 -28.79 -10.74 -10.38
CA LYS A 70 -28.86 -9.85 -11.55
C LYS A 70 -28.71 -10.65 -12.85
N LYS A 71 -29.20 -10.12 -13.98
CA LYS A 71 -29.04 -10.76 -15.32
C LYS A 71 -27.57 -10.77 -15.77
N HIS A 72 -26.90 -9.63 -15.66
CA HIS A 72 -25.48 -9.43 -15.95
C HIS A 72 -25.01 -8.15 -15.23
N ASP A 73 -23.70 -7.88 -15.28
CA ASP A 73 -23.16 -6.61 -14.80
C ASP A 73 -23.32 -5.48 -15.83
N ASN A 74 -23.11 -4.24 -15.38
CA ASN A 74 -22.99 -3.07 -16.26
C ASN A 74 -21.62 -2.40 -16.04
N LEU A 75 -20.58 -3.05 -16.55
CA LEU A 75 -19.21 -2.53 -16.49
C LEU A 75 -19.07 -1.33 -17.47
N PRO A 76 -18.35 -0.26 -17.11
CA PRO A 76 -18.06 0.84 -18.04
C PRO A 76 -17.40 0.32 -19.34
N LEU A 77 -17.83 0.85 -20.48
CA LEU A 77 -17.27 0.58 -21.82
C LEU A 77 -16.18 1.59 -22.19
#